data_AF-A0A2D4NQV7-F1
#
_entry.id   AF-A0A2D4NQV7-F1
#
_cell.length_a   1.000
_cell.length_b   1.000
_cell.length_c   1.000
_cell.angle_alpha   90.00
_cell.angle_beta   90.00
_cell.angle_gamma   90.00
#
_symmetry.space_group_name_H-M   'P 1'
#
loop_
_entity.id
_entity.type
_entity.pdbx_description
1 polymer ?
#
loop_
_entity_poly.entity_id
_entity_poly.type
_entity_poly.pdbx_seq_one_letter_code
_entity_poly.pdbx_strand_id
1 'polypeptide(L)'
;VLPRILFLFQNTPIKLENKFFKELNKITTKFIWSGKKPRIKLSSLQDNRCRGGFGLPAWELYYKVATLTWTKDWANLRNKRVLTLEGHDLEVGWHAFMW
;
A
#
# COMPACT_ATOMS: atom_id res chain seq x y z
N VAL A 1 -5.24 -12.35 2.60
CA VAL A 1 -4.66 -11.68 1.41
C VAL A 1 -4.11 -10.29 1.72
N LEU A 2 -4.89 -9.41 2.36
CA LEU A 2 -4.48 -8.03 2.64
C LEU A 2 -3.13 -7.88 3.40
N PRO A 3 -2.82 -8.71 4.42
CA PRO A 3 -1.52 -8.63 5.11
C PRO A 3 -0.31 -8.97 4.24
N ARG A 4 -0.48 -9.83 3.22
CA ARG A 4 0.60 -10.18 2.28
C ARG A 4 0.94 -9.01 1.35
N ILE A 5 -0.07 -8.25 0.94
CA ILE A 5 0.11 -7.07 0.08
C ILE A 5 0.74 -5.91 0.88
N LEU A 6 0.41 -5.78 2.17
CA LEU A 6 1.03 -4.79 3.05
C LEU A 6 2.54 -4.96 3.09
N PHE A 7 3.01 -6.18 3.36
CA PHE A 7 4.43 -6.50 3.39
C PHE A 7 5.11 -6.13 2.07
N LEU A 8 4.50 -6.48 0.93
CA LEU A 8 5.05 -6.13 -0.38
C LEU A 8 5.15 -4.61 -0.57
N PHE A 9 4.12 -3.84 -0.22
CA PHE A 9 4.15 -2.38 -0.34
C PHE A 9 5.16 -1.72 0.61
N GLN A 10 5.38 -2.29 1.79
CA GLN A 10 6.41 -1.81 2.72
C GLN A 10 7.83 -2.13 2.27
N ASN A 11 8.03 -3.24 1.55
CA ASN A 11 9.34 -3.69 1.07
C ASN A 11 9.62 -3.31 -0.38
N THR A 12 8.70 -2.63 -1.07
CA THR A 12 8.90 -2.17 -2.46
C THR A 12 9.24 -0.68 -2.45
N PRO A 13 10.53 -0.33 -2.58
CA PRO A 13 11.01 1.05 -2.57
C PRO A 13 10.80 1.79 -3.91
N ILE A 14 10.22 1.11 -4.91
CA ILE A 14 9.98 1.68 -6.23
C ILE A 14 8.66 2.45 -6.21
N LYS A 15 8.70 3.70 -6.70
CA LYS A 15 7.49 4.49 -6.96
C LYS A 15 6.60 3.75 -7.95
N LEU A 16 5.48 3.26 -7.46
CA LEU A 16 4.52 2.54 -8.30
C LEU A 16 3.78 3.52 -9.21
N GLU A 17 3.71 3.20 -10.50
CA GLU A 17 2.95 3.99 -11.46
C GLU A 17 1.43 3.84 -11.27
N ASN A 18 0.67 4.87 -11.64
CA ASN A 18 -0.80 4.83 -11.62
C ASN A 18 -1.39 3.69 -12.45
N LYS A 19 -0.69 3.24 -13.50
CA LYS A 19 -1.10 2.10 -14.33
C LYS A 19 -1.16 0.79 -13.53
N PHE A 20 -0.20 0.57 -12.64
CA PHE A 20 -0.17 -0.60 -11.77
C PHE A 20 -1.39 -0.66 -10.85
N PHE A 21 -1.76 0.46 -10.22
CA PHE A 21 -2.94 0.53 -9.37
C PHE A 21 -4.25 0.31 -10.14
N LYS A 22 -4.34 0.77 -11.39
CA LYS A 22 -5.50 0.51 -12.26
C LYS A 22 -5.64 -0.98 -12.57
N GLU A 23 -4.56 -1.66 -12.91
CA GLU A 23 -4.58 -3.11 -13.16
C GLU A 23 -4.91 -3.91 -11.88
N LEU A 24 -4.34 -3.54 -10.73
CA LEU A 24 -4.70 -4.15 -9.45
C LEU A 24 -6.19 -3.99 -9.12
N ASN A 25 -6.75 -2.80 -9.33
CA ASN A 25 -8.19 -2.56 -9.15
C ASN A 25 -9.02 -3.42 -10.12
N LYS A 26 -8.58 -3.60 -11.37
CA LYS A 26 -9.26 -4.46 -12.35
C LYS A 26 -9.24 -5.94 -11.94
N ILE A 27 -8.11 -6.45 -11.48
CA ILE A 27 -8.00 -7.82 -10.97
C ILE A 27 -8.88 -8.01 -9.74
N THR A 28 -8.86 -7.05 -8.82
CA THR A 28 -9.66 -7.08 -7.59
C THR A 28 -11.16 -7.04 -7.90
N THR A 29 -11.59 -6.18 -8.81
CA THR A 29 -13.01 -6.13 -9.22
C THR A 29 -13.42 -7.40 -9.95
N LYS A 30 -12.58 -7.97 -10.82
CA LYS A 30 -12.84 -9.26 -11.47
C LYS A 30 -12.97 -10.39 -10.44
N PHE A 31 -12.15 -10.38 -9.39
CA PHE A 31 -12.21 -11.34 -8.29
C PHE A 31 -13.51 -11.20 -7.49
N ILE A 32 -13.86 -9.99 -7.05
CA ILE A 32 -15.08 -9.71 -6.26
C ILE A 32 -16.33 -10.12 -7.03
N TRP A 33 -16.41 -9.75 -8.31
CA TRP A 33 -17.59 -10.00 -9.11
C TRP A 33 -17.56 -11.35 -9.83
N SER A 34 -16.46 -12.12 -9.73
CA SER A 34 -16.30 -13.42 -10.41
C SER A 34 -16.65 -13.35 -11.90
N GLY A 35 -16.23 -12.27 -12.58
CA GLY A 35 -16.58 -12.01 -13.99
C GLY A 35 -18.03 -11.59 -14.27
N LYS A 36 -18.89 -11.47 -13.25
CA LYS A 36 -20.25 -10.94 -13.39
C LYS A 36 -20.25 -9.41 -13.45
N LYS A 37 -21.35 -8.83 -13.93
CA LYS A 37 -21.53 -7.37 -13.97
C LYS A 37 -21.53 -6.79 -12.55
N PRO A 38 -20.76 -5.73 -12.26
CA PRO A 38 -20.76 -5.08 -10.96
C PRO A 38 -22.16 -4.57 -10.58
N ARG A 39 -22.64 -4.94 -9.39
CA ARG A 39 -23.92 -4.46 -8.85
C ARG A 39 -23.78 -3.19 -8.01
N ILE A 40 -22.59 -2.97 -7.46
CA ILE A 40 -22.27 -1.86 -6.56
C ILE A 40 -21.08 -1.10 -7.16
N LYS A 41 -21.10 0.23 -7.08
CA LYS A 41 -19.98 1.07 -7.51
C LYS A 41 -18.73 0.76 -6.66
N LEU A 42 -17.56 0.74 -7.29
CA LEU A 42 -16.30 0.48 -6.58
C LEU A 42 -16.02 1.50 -5.47
N SER A 43 -16.37 2.76 -5.69
CA SER A 43 -16.24 3.82 -4.68
C SER A 43 -17.06 3.53 -3.43
N SER A 44 -18.26 2.98 -3.57
CA SER A 44 -19.11 2.58 -2.43
C SER A 44 -18.54 1.36 -1.69
N LEU A 45 -17.88 0.44 -2.39
CA LEU A 45 -17.17 -0.68 -1.75
C LEU A 45 -15.97 -0.18 -0.94
N GLN A 46 -15.29 0.85 -1.44
CA GLN A 46 -14.09 1.43 -0.82
C GLN A 46 -14.39 2.38 0.35
N ASP A 47 -15.64 2.80 0.49
CA ASP A 47 -16.02 3.67 1.60
C ASP A 47 -15.97 2.90 2.94
N ASN A 48 -15.88 3.68 4.01
CA ASN A 48 -15.83 3.14 5.36
C ASN A 48 -17.17 2.47 5.73
N ARG A 49 -17.10 1.45 6.59
CA ARG A 49 -18.26 0.74 7.12
C ARG A 49 -19.25 1.68 7.83
N CYS A 50 -18.73 2.70 8.52
CA CYS A 50 -19.56 3.72 9.17
C CYS A 50 -20.43 4.53 8.19
N ARG A 51 -20.03 4.61 6.92
CA ARG A 51 -20.75 5.31 5.85
C ARG A 51 -21.56 4.36 4.95
N GLY A 52 -21.71 3.10 5.36
CA GLY A 52 -22.40 2.07 4.58
C GLY A 52 -21.54 1.43 3.48
N GLY A 53 -20.22 1.65 3.51
CA GLY A 53 -19.28 0.96 2.64
C GLY A 53 -18.83 -0.40 3.19
N PHE A 54 -17.99 -1.10 2.41
CA PHE A 54 -17.49 -2.42 2.78
C PHE A 54 -16.05 -2.40 3.33
N GLY A 55 -15.38 -1.25 3.29
CA GLY A 55 -13.99 -1.11 3.72
C GLY A 55 -12.99 -1.77 2.78
N LEU A 56 -13.31 -1.86 1.48
CA LEU A 56 -12.35 -2.33 0.49
C LEU A 56 -11.20 -1.30 0.37
N PRO A 57 -9.93 -1.70 0.47
CA PRO A 57 -8.83 -0.75 0.34
C PRO A 57 -8.79 -0.17 -1.08
N ALA A 58 -8.71 1.15 -1.16
CA ALA A 58 -8.24 1.80 -2.38
C ALA A 58 -6.72 1.59 -2.48
N TRP A 59 -6.26 0.76 -3.42
CA TRP A 59 -4.86 0.30 -3.48
C TRP A 59 -3.82 1.42 -3.51
N GLU A 60 -4.11 2.52 -4.22
CA GLU A 60 -3.23 3.70 -4.27
C GLU A 60 -3.12 4.36 -2.89
N LEU A 61 -4.25 4.59 -2.22
CA LEU A 61 -4.28 5.17 -0.87
C LEU A 61 -3.59 4.23 0.14
N TYR A 62 -3.86 2.93 0.01
CA TYR A 62 -3.29 1.90 0.86
C TYR A 62 -1.76 1.84 0.73
N TYR A 63 -1.23 1.92 -0.49
CA TYR A 63 0.21 2.04 -0.73
C TYR A 63 0.79 3.31 -0.09
N LYS A 64 0.19 4.48 -0.33
CA LYS A 64 0.66 5.75 0.24
C LYS A 64 0.72 5.72 1.77
N VAL A 65 -0.31 5.16 2.41
CA VAL A 65 -0.34 5.02 3.87
C VAL A 65 0.73 4.04 4.36
N ALA A 66 0.93 2.91 3.67
CA ALA A 66 1.97 1.95 4.01
C ALA A 66 3.38 2.58 3.91
N THR A 67 3.65 3.35 2.86
CA THR A 67 4.91 4.10 2.74
C THR A 67 5.06 5.14 3.86
N LEU A 68 3.99 5.87 4.17
CA LEU A 68 4.00 6.91 5.20
C LEU A 68 4.24 6.34 6.61
N THR A 69 3.67 5.17 6.94
CA THR A 69 3.95 4.51 8.23
C THR A 69 5.44 4.23 8.39
N TRP A 70 6.08 3.85 7.29
CA TRP A 70 7.52 3.64 7.26
C TRP A 70 8.25 4.98 7.44
N THR A 71 7.92 6.02 6.66
CA THR A 71 8.55 7.35 6.82
C THR A 71 8.41 7.91 8.25
N LYS A 72 7.28 7.67 8.92
CA LYS A 72 7.06 8.04 10.32
C LYS A 72 7.98 7.26 11.27
N ASP A 73 8.10 5.95 11.11
CA ASP A 73 8.95 5.13 11.96
C ASP A 73 10.44 5.50 11.78
N TRP A 74 10.85 5.82 10.54
CA TRP A 74 12.16 6.42 10.23
C TRP A 74 12.37 7.75 10.93
N ALA A 75 11.47 8.71 10.77
CA ALA A 75 11.63 10.06 11.34
C ALA A 75 11.79 10.05 12.87
N ASN A 76 11.24 9.03 13.54
CA ASN A 76 11.39 8.88 14.98
C ASN A 76 12.71 8.20 15.40
N LEU A 77 13.38 7.46 14.51
CA LEU A 77 14.64 6.72 14.74
C LEU A 77 14.68 5.91 16.07
N ARG A 78 13.52 5.49 16.58
CA ARG A 78 13.44 4.84 17.91
C ARG A 78 13.91 3.39 17.87
N ASN A 79 13.75 2.72 16.74
CA ASN A 79 14.01 1.28 16.62
C ASN A 79 15.43 1.00 16.10
N LYS A 80 16.42 1.15 16.98
CA LYS A 80 17.85 0.94 16.66
C LYS A 80 18.15 -0.42 16.01
N ARG A 81 17.43 -1.48 16.37
CA ARG A 81 17.62 -2.82 15.80
C ARG A 81 17.30 -2.88 14.30
N VAL A 82 16.19 -2.27 13.90
CA VAL A 82 15.75 -2.23 12.50
C VAL A 82 16.70 -1.35 11.69
N LEU A 83 17.05 -0.18 12.24
CA LEU A 83 18.01 0.76 11.62
C LEU A 83 19.38 0.12 11.33
N THR A 84 19.88 -0.72 12.25
CA THR A 84 21.16 -1.44 12.06
C THR A 84 21.07 -2.51 10.98
N LEU A 85 19.95 -3.22 10.87
CA LEU A 85 19.76 -4.26 9.84
C LEU A 85 19.67 -3.68 8.43
N GLU A 86 19.13 -2.48 8.31
CA GLU A 86 18.96 -1.79 7.02
C GLU A 86 20.21 -1.02 6.58
N GLY A 87 21.20 -0.91 7.47
CA GLY A 87 22.42 -0.15 7.19
C GLY A 87 22.11 1.32 6.94
N HIS A 88 21.27 1.94 7.77
CA HIS A 88 20.90 3.36 7.64
C HIS A 88 22.10 4.30 7.50
N ASP A 89 23.24 3.94 8.10
CA ASP A 89 24.48 4.71 8.05
C ASP A 89 25.26 4.54 6.73
N LEU A 90 24.78 3.70 5.81
CA LEU A 90 25.32 3.50 4.47
C LEU A 90 24.46 4.29 3.46
N GLU A 91 25.05 5.29 2.79
CA GLU A 91 24.42 6.10 1.73
C GLU A 91 24.07 5.30 0.44
N VAL A 92 23.95 3.98 0.55
CA VAL A 92 23.77 3.04 -0.56
C VAL A 92 22.44 2.27 -0.44
N GLY A 93 21.71 2.47 0.66
CA GLY A 93 20.39 1.89 0.86
C GLY A 93 19.33 2.53 -0.03
N TRP A 94 18.14 1.91 -0.08
CA TRP A 94 17.00 2.45 -0.83
C TRP A 94 16.59 3.89 -0.43
N HIS A 95 17.11 4.38 0.70
CA HIS A 95 17.05 5.76 1.18
C HIS A 95 17.53 6.80 0.15
N ALA A 96 18.48 6.44 -0.72
CA ALA A 96 18.96 7.32 -1.79
C ALA A 96 17.88 7.64 -2.84
N PHE A 97 16.84 6.80 -2.97
CA PHE A 97 15.76 7.00 -3.95
C PHE A 97 14.59 7.85 -3.42
N MET A 98 14.62 8.25 -2.15
CA MET A 98 13.57 9.06 -1.51
C MET A 98 13.92 10.56 -1.43
N TRP A 99 15.17 10.93 -1.75
CA TRP A 99 15.61 12.30 -2.05
C TRP A 99 15.45 12.60 -3.54
#